data_AF-A0A8S3SDV2-F1
#
_entry.id   AF-A0A8S3SDV2-F1
#
_cell.length_a   1.000
_cell.length_b   1.000
_cell.length_c   1.000
_cell.angle_alpha   90.00
_cell.angle_beta   90.00
_cell.angle_gamma   90.00
#
_symmetry.space_group_name_H-M   'P 1'
#
loop_
_entity.id
_entity.type
_entity.pdbx_description
1 polymer ?
#
loop_
_entity_poly.entity_id
_entity_poly.type
_entity_poly.pdbx_seq_one_letter_code
_entity_poly.pdbx_strand_id
1 'polypeptide(L)'
;MAEDIEIEDDRVLFIATYVIKTFKFRSDRFEKFYALEENKRIINEFFEKPTVTSLIFIYPGSSLVVQLEFPANPKAKSCYFIRRYKEQITKETNLNKALIYGDLSYSPLEQLSGLVNEVLVPVLGNEKNHGTWPYVVSTDISQHVKNTKSAVFVVTGQAKGKTLLPLPVGTERVVEDAPTESNEKFDRNIVHAIETVVIDWTHQIREVLKKDSAQPLLEGLNPTPFVEIEFWKNKATNLECIYEQVLLCFSI
;
A
#
# COMPACT_ATOMS: atom_id res chain seq x y z
N MET A 1 5.15 28.65 -16.24
CA MET A 1 5.47 29.88 -15.51
C MET A 1 5.36 29.53 -14.04
N ALA A 2 6.46 29.60 -13.29
CA ALA A 2 6.39 29.50 -11.85
C ALA A 2 5.75 30.81 -11.37
N GLU A 3 4.62 30.72 -10.66
CA GLU A 3 4.10 31.88 -9.93
C GLU A 3 5.15 32.25 -8.88
N ASP A 4 5.56 33.52 -8.81
CA ASP A 4 6.48 34.00 -7.78
C ASP A 4 5.83 33.80 -6.41
N ILE A 5 6.48 33.04 -5.53
CA ILE A 5 6.02 32.73 -4.18
C ILE A 5 6.72 33.69 -3.22
N GLU A 6 5.98 34.49 -2.44
CA GLU A 6 6.51 35.44 -1.48
C GLU A 6 6.93 34.76 -0.16
N ILE A 7 7.88 33.82 -0.22
CA ILE A 7 8.43 33.12 0.96
C ILE A 7 9.95 33.25 0.99
N GLU A 8 10.48 33.87 2.05
CA GLU A 8 11.92 34.14 2.21
C GLU A 8 12.76 32.91 2.61
N ASP A 9 12.15 31.90 3.23
CA ASP A 9 12.88 30.69 3.67
C ASP A 9 12.92 29.65 2.54
N ASP A 10 14.11 29.44 1.96
CA ASP A 10 14.35 28.46 0.89
C ASP A 10 13.87 27.05 1.23
N ARG A 11 13.92 26.66 2.51
CA ARG A 11 13.45 25.33 2.95
C ARG A 11 11.95 25.21 2.84
N VAL A 12 11.25 26.28 3.21
CA VAL A 12 9.80 26.37 3.09
C VAL A 12 9.42 26.47 1.61
N LEU A 13 10.15 27.24 0.81
CA LEU A 13 9.93 27.37 -0.63
C LEU A 13 10.03 26.03 -1.35
N PHE A 14 11.00 25.18 -0.97
CA PHE A 14 11.14 23.82 -1.51
C PHE A 14 9.90 22.98 -1.21
N ILE A 15 9.44 22.95 0.05
CA ILE A 15 8.23 22.24 0.46
C ILE A 15 7.00 22.80 -0.26
N ALA A 16 6.84 24.13 -0.28
CA ALA A 16 5.75 24.82 -0.93
C ALA A 16 5.65 24.44 -2.42
N THR A 17 6.77 24.46 -3.13
CA THR A 17 6.84 24.10 -4.55
C THR A 17 6.32 22.68 -4.79
N TYR A 18 6.68 21.72 -3.93
CA TYR A 18 6.19 20.35 -4.06
C TYR A 18 4.70 20.25 -3.71
N VAL A 19 4.27 20.81 -2.58
CA VAL A 19 2.87 20.80 -2.11
C VAL A 19 1.94 21.43 -3.17
N ILE A 20 2.30 22.59 -3.70
CA ILE A 20 1.53 23.30 -4.74
C ILE A 20 1.38 22.42 -5.99
N LYS A 21 2.45 21.77 -6.44
CA LYS A 21 2.41 20.85 -7.59
C LYS A 21 1.56 19.61 -7.31
N THR A 22 1.72 18.98 -6.14
CA THR A 22 0.98 17.78 -5.74
C THR A 22 -0.52 18.02 -5.70
N PHE A 23 -0.95 19.14 -5.11
CA PHE A 23 -2.37 19.47 -4.96
C PHE A 23 -2.93 20.35 -6.08
N LYS A 24 -2.09 20.76 -7.03
CA LYS A 24 -2.43 21.67 -8.13
C LYS A 24 -3.08 22.98 -7.64
N PHE A 25 -2.50 23.54 -6.58
CA PHE A 25 -2.95 24.83 -6.03
C PHE A 25 -2.34 25.99 -6.80
N ARG A 26 -2.91 27.18 -6.59
CA ARG A 26 -2.27 28.47 -6.86
C ARG A 26 -1.33 28.84 -5.71
N SER A 27 -0.28 29.60 -6.00
CA SER A 27 0.70 30.07 -4.99
C SER A 27 0.02 30.78 -3.81
N ASP A 28 -0.94 31.67 -4.07
CA ASP A 28 -1.63 32.46 -3.05
C ASP A 28 -2.36 31.62 -1.99
N ARG A 29 -2.79 30.41 -2.35
CA ARG A 29 -3.44 29.49 -1.40
C ARG A 29 -2.44 28.96 -0.39
N PHE A 30 -1.23 28.59 -0.83
CA PHE A 30 -0.19 28.13 0.08
C PHE A 30 0.32 29.28 0.95
N GLU A 31 0.46 30.48 0.39
CA GLU A 31 0.87 31.67 1.15
C GLU A 31 -0.11 32.02 2.27
N LYS A 32 -1.41 32.02 1.99
CA LYS A 32 -2.46 32.22 3.02
C LYS A 32 -2.43 31.13 4.09
N PHE A 33 -2.20 29.89 3.68
CA PHE A 33 -2.02 28.78 4.62
C PHE A 33 -0.78 28.97 5.50
N TYR A 34 0.35 29.34 4.90
CA TYR A 34 1.62 29.56 5.61
C TYR A 34 1.59 30.83 6.47
N ALA A 35 0.76 31.82 6.16
CA ALA A 35 0.62 33.04 6.96
C ALA A 35 0.12 32.77 8.38
N LEU A 36 -0.58 31.66 8.61
CA LEU A 36 -1.07 31.25 9.93
C LEU A 36 0.11 30.82 10.82
N GLU A 37 0.25 31.45 12.00
CA GLU A 37 1.36 31.22 12.93
C GLU A 37 1.49 29.75 13.37
N GLU A 38 0.37 29.06 13.56
CA GLU A 38 0.34 27.64 13.92
C GLU A 38 1.03 26.77 12.87
N ASN A 39 0.75 27.02 11.58
CA ASN A 39 1.34 26.27 10.47
C ASN A 39 2.84 26.56 10.35
N LYS A 40 3.26 27.82 10.52
CA LYS A 40 4.69 28.19 10.56
C LYS A 40 5.40 27.44 11.68
N ARG A 41 4.79 27.40 12.87
CA ARG A 41 5.36 26.71 14.04
C ARG A 41 5.57 25.23 13.76
N ILE A 42 4.58 24.53 13.19
CA ILE A 42 4.68 23.09 12.87
C ILE A 42 5.80 22.83 11.85
N ILE A 43 5.87 23.65 10.78
CA ILE A 43 6.88 23.50 9.74
C ILE A 43 8.29 23.80 10.30
N ASN A 44 8.43 24.84 11.11
CA ASN A 44 9.72 25.17 11.75
C ASN A 44 10.14 24.09 12.75
N GLU A 45 9.21 23.56 13.53
CA GLU A 45 9.47 22.44 14.43
C GLU A 45 10.01 21.23 13.68
N PHE A 46 9.45 20.91 12.51
CA PHE A 46 9.97 19.87 11.63
C PHE A 46 11.39 20.15 11.15
N PHE A 47 11.83 21.39 10.97
CA PHE A 47 13.22 21.72 10.58
C PHE A 47 14.19 21.75 11.76
N GLU A 48 13.74 22.25 12.90
CA GLU A 48 14.60 22.55 14.05
C GLU A 48 14.84 21.34 14.95
N LYS A 49 13.82 20.51 15.19
CA LYS A 49 13.91 19.37 16.12
C LYS A 49 14.31 18.09 15.38
N PRO A 50 15.50 17.51 15.63
CA PRO A 50 15.92 16.27 14.98
C PRO A 50 15.06 15.05 15.34
N THR A 51 14.29 15.13 16.43
CA THR A 51 13.35 14.09 16.86
C THR A 51 12.09 14.03 16.00
N VAL A 52 11.76 15.10 15.29
CA VAL A 52 10.57 15.17 14.44
C VAL A 52 10.94 14.62 13.06
N THR A 53 10.51 13.39 12.77
CA THR A 53 10.96 12.64 11.59
C THR A 53 10.14 12.89 10.34
N SER A 54 8.91 13.40 10.49
CA SER A 54 7.93 13.51 9.41
C SER A 54 7.16 14.82 9.45
N LEU A 55 6.75 15.26 8.26
CA LEU A 55 5.84 16.37 8.03
C LEU A 55 4.86 15.96 6.93
N ILE A 56 3.57 16.03 7.23
CA ILE A 56 2.51 15.56 6.34
C ILE A 56 1.56 16.72 6.04
N PHE A 57 1.26 16.92 4.76
CA PHE A 57 0.26 17.85 4.28
C PHE A 57 -0.96 17.07 3.77
N ILE A 58 -2.16 17.46 4.20
CA ILE A 58 -3.41 16.78 3.87
C ILE A 58 -4.40 17.80 3.30
N TYR A 59 -5.04 17.46 2.17
CA TYR A 59 -6.10 18.29 1.60
C TYR A 59 -7.45 17.56 1.58
N PRO A 60 -8.30 17.78 2.60
CA PRO A 60 -9.65 17.20 2.67
C PRO A 60 -10.68 17.87 1.74
N GLY A 61 -10.28 18.86 0.92
CA GLY A 61 -11.16 19.57 -0.01
C GLY A 61 -11.57 20.98 0.43
N SER A 62 -11.48 21.30 1.72
CA SER A 62 -11.78 22.63 2.27
C SER A 62 -10.52 23.50 2.42
N SER A 63 -9.62 23.10 3.32
CA SER A 63 -8.38 23.82 3.65
C SER A 63 -7.21 22.85 3.76
N LEU A 64 -6.02 23.30 3.39
CA LEU A 64 -4.79 22.53 3.60
C LEU A 64 -4.49 22.42 5.10
N VAL A 65 -4.10 21.24 5.55
CA VAL A 65 -3.71 20.95 6.94
C VAL A 65 -2.29 20.40 6.95
N VAL A 66 -1.51 20.77 7.97
CA VAL A 66 -0.17 20.21 8.22
C VAL A 66 -0.10 19.55 9.59
N GLN A 67 0.58 18.41 9.68
CA GLN A 67 0.78 17.67 10.92
C GLN A 67 2.12 16.90 10.90
N LEU A 68 2.61 16.50 12.07
CA LEU A 68 3.92 15.83 12.22
C LEU A 68 3.83 14.30 12.18
N GLU A 69 2.63 13.75 12.30
CA GLU A 69 2.39 12.30 12.35
C GLU A 69 1.48 11.84 11.21
N PHE A 70 1.63 10.58 10.79
CA PHE A 70 0.75 10.01 9.77
C PHE A 70 -0.67 9.85 10.32
N PRO A 71 -1.71 10.24 9.55
CA PRO A 71 -3.09 10.05 9.98
C PRO A 71 -3.42 8.56 10.08
N ALA A 72 -4.07 8.15 11.17
CA ALA A 72 -4.48 6.75 11.36
C ALA A 72 -5.50 6.28 10.31
N ASN A 73 -6.32 7.20 9.78
CA ASN A 73 -7.31 6.92 8.75
C ASN A 73 -7.32 8.04 7.70
N PRO A 74 -6.40 8.01 6.71
CA PRO A 74 -6.34 9.03 5.67
C PRO A 74 -7.59 8.95 4.79
N LYS A 75 -8.42 10.00 4.80
CA LYS A 75 -9.61 10.12 3.95
C LYS A 75 -9.39 11.04 2.74
N ALA A 76 -8.17 11.52 2.56
CA ALA A 76 -7.85 12.58 1.64
C ALA A 76 -6.46 12.38 1.03
N LYS A 77 -6.25 12.97 -0.16
CA LYS A 77 -4.91 13.04 -0.75
C LYS A 77 -3.97 13.77 0.21
N SER A 78 -2.78 13.24 0.35
CA SER A 78 -1.74 13.81 1.19
C SER A 78 -0.38 13.75 0.50
N CYS A 79 0.57 14.54 0.98
CA CYS A 79 1.99 14.33 0.70
C CYS A 79 2.79 14.40 1.98
N TYR A 80 3.95 13.75 1.96
CA TYR A 80 4.80 13.61 3.13
C TYR A 80 6.23 14.04 2.81
N PHE A 81 6.93 14.45 3.86
CA PHE A 81 8.37 14.69 3.89
C PHE A 81 8.93 13.98 5.12
N ILE A 82 9.83 13.03 4.89
CA ILE A 82 10.48 12.22 5.93
C ILE A 82 11.97 12.53 5.88
N ARG A 83 12.59 12.67 7.06
CA ARG A 83 14.03 12.85 7.18
C ARG A 83 14.77 11.55 6.92
N ARG A 84 15.85 11.60 6.14
CA ARG A 84 16.77 10.47 5.97
C ARG A 84 17.66 10.26 7.20
N TYR A 85 18.02 11.35 7.88
CA TYR A 85 18.95 11.36 9.00
C TYR A 85 18.38 12.17 10.17
N LYS A 86 18.76 11.81 11.40
CA LYS A 86 18.34 12.49 12.64
C LYS A 86 19.19 13.73 12.91
N GLU A 87 19.22 14.66 11.96
CA GLU A 87 20.04 15.88 12.00
C GLU A 87 19.20 17.11 11.69
N GLN A 88 19.49 18.25 12.33
CA GLN A 88 18.75 19.50 12.09
C GLN A 88 18.83 19.92 10.61
N ILE A 89 17.70 20.36 10.04
CA ILE A 89 17.67 20.85 8.66
C ILE A 89 17.96 22.36 8.68
N THR A 90 19.22 22.70 8.44
CA THR A 90 19.68 24.09 8.35
C THR A 90 19.40 24.66 6.95
N LYS A 91 19.57 25.98 6.78
CA LYS A 91 19.41 26.65 5.47
C LYS A 91 20.39 26.16 4.41
N GLU A 92 21.56 25.67 4.82
CA GLU A 92 22.60 25.13 3.93
C GLU A 92 22.36 23.66 3.55
N THR A 93 21.39 23.00 4.19
CA THR A 93 21.13 21.57 4.00
C THR A 93 20.54 21.30 2.61
N ASN A 94 21.15 20.37 1.87
CA ASN A 94 20.58 19.91 0.59
C ASN A 94 19.34 19.04 0.82
N LEU A 95 18.16 19.63 0.66
CA LEU A 95 16.87 18.99 0.95
C LEU A 95 16.60 17.76 0.09
N ASN A 96 17.05 17.71 -1.16
CA ASN A 96 16.90 16.54 -2.04
C ASN A 96 17.66 15.32 -1.52
N LYS A 97 18.77 15.53 -0.80
CA LYS A 97 19.55 14.46 -0.17
C LYS A 97 19.11 14.17 1.26
N ALA A 98 18.60 15.18 1.97
CA ALA A 98 18.21 15.05 3.38
C ALA A 98 16.79 14.49 3.56
N LEU A 99 15.91 14.64 2.57
CA LEU A 99 14.50 14.26 2.66
C LEU A 99 14.16 13.08 1.73
N ILE A 100 13.13 12.34 2.13
CA ILE A 100 12.34 11.42 1.30
C ILE A 100 10.94 12.01 1.28
N TYR A 101 10.44 12.36 0.10
CA TYR A 101 9.13 12.97 -0.03
C TYR A 101 8.34 12.33 -1.16
N GLY A 102 7.02 12.35 -1.03
CA GLY A 102 6.14 11.60 -1.92
C GLY A 102 4.66 11.94 -1.69
N ASP A 103 3.83 11.47 -2.61
CA ASP A 103 2.38 11.54 -2.54
C ASP A 103 1.82 10.29 -1.84
N LEU A 104 0.75 10.49 -1.07
CA LEU A 104 -0.04 9.43 -0.43
C LEU A 104 -1.51 9.56 -0.83
N SER A 105 -2.07 8.46 -1.30
CA SER A 105 -3.47 8.31 -1.69
C SER A 105 -4.39 8.33 -0.46
N TYR A 106 -5.68 8.62 -0.68
CA TYR A 106 -6.73 8.39 0.31
C TYR A 106 -6.96 6.89 0.57
N SER A 107 -6.37 6.01 -0.24
CA SER A 107 -6.44 4.56 -0.11
C SER A 107 -5.02 3.98 -0.07
N PRO A 108 -4.35 3.97 1.10
CA PRO A 108 -2.96 3.52 1.22
C PRO A 108 -2.76 2.07 0.82
N LEU A 109 -3.75 1.21 1.10
CA LEU A 109 -3.68 -0.21 0.76
C LEU A 109 -3.75 -0.44 -0.75
N GLU A 110 -4.57 0.33 -1.48
CA GLU A 110 -4.59 0.27 -2.95
C GLU A 110 -3.31 0.84 -3.55
N GLN A 111 -2.76 1.91 -2.97
CA GLN A 111 -1.46 2.43 -3.40
C GLN A 111 -0.34 1.41 -3.17
N LEU A 112 -0.33 0.70 -2.03
CA LEU A 112 0.62 -0.38 -1.76
C LEU A 112 0.45 -1.52 -2.77
N SER A 113 -0.79 -1.92 -3.05
CA SER A 113 -1.09 -2.94 -4.08
C SER A 113 -0.56 -2.53 -5.46
N GLY A 114 -0.78 -1.27 -5.87
CA GLY A 114 -0.23 -0.73 -7.10
C GLY A 114 1.30 -0.70 -7.09
N LEU A 115 1.93 -0.24 -6.01
CA LEU A 115 3.40 -0.24 -5.87
C LEU A 115 3.99 -1.64 -6.01
N VAL A 116 3.38 -2.63 -5.36
CA VAL A 116 3.87 -4.01 -5.39
C VAL A 116 3.74 -4.61 -6.80
N ASN A 117 2.57 -4.48 -7.43
CA ASN A 117 2.31 -5.08 -8.74
C ASN A 117 3.04 -4.36 -9.89
N GLU A 118 3.06 -3.03 -9.89
CA GLU A 118 3.54 -2.23 -11.02
C GLU A 118 5.02 -1.86 -10.91
N VAL A 119 5.59 -1.89 -9.70
CA VAL A 119 6.99 -1.46 -9.47
C VAL A 119 7.83 -2.58 -8.86
N LEU A 120 7.45 -3.09 -7.69
CA LEU A 120 8.32 -4.05 -6.99
C LEU A 120 8.44 -5.38 -7.72
N VAL A 121 7.33 -5.92 -8.24
CA VAL A 121 7.34 -7.18 -8.99
C VAL A 121 8.19 -7.07 -10.28
N PRO A 122 8.02 -6.06 -11.14
CA PRO A 122 8.87 -5.91 -12.33
C PRO A 122 10.34 -5.60 -12.02
N VAL A 123 10.62 -4.84 -10.96
CA VAL A 123 11.99 -4.44 -10.61
C VAL A 123 12.76 -5.58 -9.97
N LEU A 124 12.15 -6.29 -9.02
CA LEU A 124 12.82 -7.30 -8.19
C LEU A 124 12.54 -8.75 -8.62
N GLY A 125 11.53 -8.98 -9.47
CA GLY A 125 11.22 -10.29 -10.01
C GLY A 125 11.86 -10.56 -11.37
N ASN A 126 12.41 -9.53 -12.03
CA ASN A 126 13.05 -9.68 -13.33
C ASN A 126 14.52 -10.08 -13.17
N GLU A 127 14.83 -11.33 -13.48
CA GLU A 127 16.18 -11.90 -13.38
C GLU A 127 17.24 -11.11 -14.20
N LYS A 128 16.84 -10.38 -15.24
CA LYS A 128 17.77 -9.51 -16.00
C LYS A 128 18.30 -8.34 -15.16
N ASN A 129 17.57 -7.92 -14.13
CA ASN A 129 18.01 -6.88 -13.20
C ASN A 129 18.99 -7.42 -12.14
N HIS A 130 19.20 -8.74 -12.09
CA HIS A 130 19.98 -9.42 -11.04
C HIS A 130 21.43 -9.70 -11.46
N GLY A 131 21.97 -8.97 -12.45
CA GLY A 131 23.26 -9.31 -13.08
C GLY A 131 24.46 -9.40 -12.13
N THR A 132 24.43 -8.72 -10.98
CA THR A 132 25.48 -8.78 -9.95
C THR A 132 25.11 -9.67 -8.76
N TRP A 133 23.90 -10.22 -8.73
CA TRP A 133 23.41 -10.97 -7.58
C TRP A 133 23.79 -12.45 -7.71
N PRO A 134 24.25 -13.09 -6.62
CA PRO A 134 24.39 -14.54 -6.60
C PRO A 134 23.06 -15.22 -6.93
N TYR A 135 23.11 -16.36 -7.62
CA TYR A 135 21.92 -17.12 -8.01
C TYR A 135 20.94 -17.36 -6.85
N VAL A 136 21.46 -17.78 -5.70
CA VAL A 136 20.64 -18.04 -4.49
C VAL A 136 19.88 -16.79 -4.04
N VAL A 137 20.50 -15.61 -4.09
CA VAL A 137 19.88 -14.33 -3.70
C VAL A 137 18.83 -13.92 -4.73
N SER A 138 19.14 -14.07 -6.03
CA SER A 138 18.21 -13.81 -7.13
C SER A 138 16.93 -14.63 -6.99
N THR A 139 17.07 -15.93 -6.75
CA THR A 139 15.93 -16.84 -6.54
C THR A 139 15.14 -16.49 -5.28
N ASP A 140 15.82 -16.21 -4.17
CA ASP A 140 15.19 -15.88 -2.89
C ASP A 140 14.37 -14.58 -2.95
N ILE A 141 14.95 -13.51 -3.51
CA ILE A 141 14.25 -12.22 -3.69
C ILE A 141 13.05 -12.39 -4.62
N SER A 142 13.20 -13.15 -5.71
CA SER A 142 12.10 -13.43 -6.63
C SER A 142 10.94 -14.15 -5.93
N GLN A 143 11.24 -15.09 -5.02
CA GLN A 143 10.22 -15.77 -4.23
C GLN A 143 9.57 -14.83 -3.21
N HIS A 144 10.35 -14.03 -2.49
CA HIS A 144 9.86 -13.08 -1.50
C HIS A 144 8.92 -12.02 -2.09
N VAL A 145 9.25 -11.52 -3.28
CA VAL A 145 8.43 -10.53 -3.99
C VAL A 145 7.09 -11.12 -4.40
N LYS A 146 7.09 -12.38 -4.89
CA LYS A 146 5.85 -13.09 -5.22
C LYS A 146 5.01 -13.40 -3.97
N ASN A 147 5.63 -13.81 -2.87
CA ASN A 147 4.94 -13.99 -1.59
C ASN A 147 4.33 -12.67 -1.09
N THR A 148 5.06 -11.55 -1.25
CA THR A 148 4.59 -10.21 -0.88
C THR A 148 3.39 -9.80 -1.74
N LYS A 149 3.43 -10.04 -3.06
CA LYS A 149 2.28 -9.84 -3.98
C LYS A 149 1.05 -10.62 -3.50
N SER A 150 1.20 -11.90 -3.19
CA SER A 150 0.11 -12.74 -2.69
C SER A 150 -0.45 -12.24 -1.36
N ALA A 151 0.42 -11.86 -0.41
CA ALA A 151 -0.02 -11.32 0.88
C ALA A 151 -0.81 -10.00 0.71
N VAL A 152 -0.31 -9.08 -0.10
CA VAL A 152 -0.98 -7.79 -0.37
C VAL A 152 -2.31 -8.00 -1.09
N PHE A 153 -2.39 -8.97 -2.00
CA PHE A 153 -3.64 -9.35 -2.66
C PHE A 153 -4.70 -9.82 -1.64
N VAL A 154 -4.33 -10.74 -0.74
CA VAL A 154 -5.23 -11.24 0.31
C VAL A 154 -5.68 -10.12 1.24
N VAL A 155 -4.75 -9.30 1.74
CA VAL A 155 -5.06 -8.19 2.67
C VAL A 155 -5.94 -7.14 2.00
N THR A 156 -5.71 -6.82 0.72
CA THR A 156 -6.57 -5.90 -0.05
C THR A 156 -7.99 -6.44 -0.19
N GLY A 157 -8.14 -7.75 -0.39
CA GLY A 157 -9.43 -8.43 -0.38
C GLY A 157 -10.13 -8.30 0.98
N GLN A 158 -9.43 -8.67 2.06
CA GLN A 158 -9.97 -8.68 3.41
C GLN A 158 -10.44 -7.30 3.85
N ALA A 159 -9.67 -6.25 3.54
CA ALA A 159 -10.06 -4.86 3.80
C ALA A 159 -11.35 -4.45 3.08
N LYS A 160 -11.67 -5.08 1.95
CA LYS A 160 -12.92 -4.90 1.18
C LYS A 160 -14.01 -5.91 1.57
N GLY A 161 -13.81 -6.69 2.63
CA GLY A 161 -14.75 -7.73 3.09
C GLY A 161 -14.76 -9.00 2.22
N LYS A 162 -13.77 -9.18 1.35
CA LYS A 162 -13.65 -10.33 0.44
C LYS A 162 -12.50 -11.25 0.86
N THR A 163 -12.67 -12.54 0.68
CA THR A 163 -11.61 -13.53 0.83
C THR A 163 -11.08 -13.86 -0.55
N LEU A 164 -9.87 -13.39 -0.83
CA LEU A 164 -9.22 -13.62 -2.11
C LEU A 164 -8.20 -14.76 -2.00
N LEU A 165 -8.22 -15.66 -2.98
CA LEU A 165 -7.38 -16.85 -3.03
C LEU A 165 -6.20 -16.59 -3.96
N PRO A 166 -4.96 -16.45 -3.44
CA PRO A 166 -3.81 -16.16 -4.29
C PRO A 166 -3.44 -17.40 -5.10
N LEU A 167 -3.04 -17.21 -6.37
CA LEU A 167 -2.55 -18.29 -7.21
C LEU A 167 -1.17 -18.80 -6.78
N PRO A 168 -0.85 -20.08 -7.03
CA PRO A 168 0.46 -20.63 -6.72
C PRO A 168 1.57 -19.95 -7.52
N VAL A 169 2.70 -19.77 -6.85
CA VAL A 169 3.87 -19.09 -7.40
C VAL A 169 4.47 -19.95 -8.52
N GLY A 170 4.46 -19.45 -9.76
CA GLY A 170 5.02 -20.15 -10.92
C GLY A 170 4.01 -20.82 -11.86
N THR A 171 2.71 -20.81 -11.56
CA THR A 171 1.68 -21.24 -12.53
C THR A 171 1.61 -20.34 -13.77
N GLU A 172 2.04 -19.07 -13.65
CA GLU A 172 2.18 -18.13 -14.78
C GLU A 172 3.06 -18.71 -15.91
N ARG A 173 4.11 -19.48 -15.57
CA ARG A 173 5.00 -20.14 -16.55
C ARG A 173 4.33 -21.33 -17.26
N VAL A 174 3.37 -21.99 -16.62
CA VAL A 174 2.66 -23.16 -17.18
C VAL A 174 1.59 -22.73 -18.19
N VAL A 175 1.08 -21.49 -18.08
CA VAL A 175 0.06 -20.96 -19.00
C VAL A 175 0.69 -20.39 -20.27
N GLU A 176 1.93 -19.90 -20.22
CA GLU A 176 2.66 -19.41 -21.41
C GLU A 176 3.30 -20.54 -22.23
N ASP A 177 3.77 -21.61 -21.58
CA ASP A 177 4.32 -22.80 -22.24
C ASP A 177 3.34 -23.98 -22.15
N ALA A 178 2.34 -24.02 -23.04
CA ALA A 178 1.60 -25.25 -23.27
C ALA A 178 2.59 -26.34 -23.74
N PRO A 179 2.86 -27.41 -22.96
CA PRO A 179 3.85 -28.39 -23.34
C PRO A 179 3.30 -29.22 -24.50
N THR A 180 3.93 -29.08 -25.65
CA THR A 180 3.90 -30.08 -26.70
C THR A 180 4.52 -31.34 -26.11
N GLU A 181 3.69 -32.36 -25.88
CA GLU A 181 4.03 -33.77 -25.65
C GLU A 181 5.51 -34.06 -25.37
N SER A 182 5.97 -33.76 -24.15
CA SER A 182 7.21 -34.32 -23.65
C SER A 182 6.99 -34.81 -22.22
N ASN A 183 7.35 -36.06 -21.98
CA ASN A 183 7.34 -36.75 -20.68
C ASN A 183 8.40 -36.17 -19.74
N GLU A 184 8.41 -34.85 -19.54
CA GLU A 184 9.24 -34.20 -18.54
C GLU A 184 8.52 -34.27 -17.20
N LYS A 185 9.20 -34.87 -16.22
CA LYS A 185 8.74 -34.98 -14.84
C LYS A 185 8.18 -33.63 -14.40
N PHE A 186 6.87 -33.56 -14.11
CA PHE A 186 6.26 -32.40 -13.47
C PHE A 186 7.20 -31.91 -12.37
N ASP A 187 7.64 -30.65 -12.46
CA ASP A 187 8.59 -30.10 -11.52
C ASP A 187 7.99 -30.26 -10.12
N ARG A 188 8.63 -31.09 -9.27
CA ARG A 188 8.14 -31.35 -7.91
C ARG A 188 7.94 -30.06 -7.14
N ASN A 189 8.70 -29.01 -7.48
CA ASN A 189 8.56 -27.69 -6.88
C ASN A 189 7.21 -27.05 -7.22
N ILE A 190 6.71 -27.20 -8.45
CA ILE A 190 5.39 -26.70 -8.86
C ILE A 190 4.29 -27.48 -8.13
N VAL A 191 4.41 -28.81 -8.05
CA VAL A 191 3.45 -29.65 -7.33
C VAL A 191 3.36 -29.24 -5.86
N HIS A 192 4.50 -29.08 -5.18
CA HIS A 192 4.54 -28.63 -3.79
C HIS A 192 4.01 -27.20 -3.61
N ALA A 193 4.26 -26.30 -4.56
CA ALA A 193 3.71 -24.95 -4.53
C ALA A 193 2.18 -24.96 -4.64
N ILE A 194 1.62 -25.77 -5.55
CA ILE A 194 0.17 -25.94 -5.68
C ILE A 194 -0.41 -26.55 -4.41
N GLU A 195 0.19 -27.61 -3.87
CA GLU A 195 -0.25 -28.26 -2.64
C GLU A 195 -0.31 -27.27 -1.47
N THR A 196 0.75 -26.47 -1.29
CA THR A 196 0.82 -25.45 -0.24
C THR A 196 -0.30 -24.42 -0.40
N VAL A 197 -0.52 -23.92 -1.61
CA VAL A 197 -1.55 -22.90 -1.88
C VAL A 197 -2.96 -23.47 -1.70
N VAL A 198 -3.21 -24.72 -2.10
CA VAL A 198 -4.50 -25.37 -1.87
C VAL A 198 -4.74 -25.55 -0.37
N ILE A 199 -3.73 -25.95 0.41
CA ILE A 199 -3.82 -26.02 1.87
C ILE A 199 -4.18 -24.64 2.45
N ASP A 200 -3.50 -23.59 2.03
CA ASP A 200 -3.79 -22.22 2.48
C ASP A 200 -5.21 -21.77 2.12
N TRP A 201 -5.70 -22.13 0.93
CA TRP A 201 -7.09 -21.88 0.53
C TRP A 201 -8.07 -22.60 1.47
N THR A 202 -7.81 -23.86 1.82
CA THR A 202 -8.68 -24.59 2.76
C THR A 202 -8.75 -23.91 4.12
N HIS A 203 -7.62 -23.40 4.63
CA HIS A 203 -7.58 -22.65 5.88
C HIS A 203 -8.38 -21.35 5.78
N GLN A 204 -8.19 -20.56 4.72
CA GLN A 204 -8.92 -19.32 4.50
C GLN A 204 -10.43 -19.53 4.38
N ILE A 205 -10.86 -20.52 3.59
CA ILE A 205 -12.29 -20.86 3.42
C ILE A 205 -12.87 -21.31 4.75
N ARG A 206 -12.15 -22.14 5.51
CA ARG A 206 -12.59 -22.61 6.84
C ARG A 206 -12.82 -21.44 7.80
N GLU A 207 -11.94 -20.44 7.82
CA GLU A 207 -12.12 -19.26 8.66
C GLU A 207 -13.35 -18.44 8.26
N VAL A 208 -13.68 -18.34 6.96
CA VAL A 208 -14.92 -17.70 6.51
C VAL A 208 -16.16 -18.47 6.95
N LEU A 209 -16.13 -19.80 6.84
CA LEU A 209 -17.25 -20.66 7.23
C LEU A 209 -17.53 -20.59 8.74
N LYS A 210 -16.47 -20.53 9.56
CA LYS A 210 -16.54 -20.41 11.03
C LYS A 210 -17.12 -19.09 11.54
N LYS A 211 -17.15 -18.02 10.73
CA LYS A 211 -17.74 -16.75 11.15
C LYS A 211 -19.20 -16.96 11.56
N ASP A 212 -19.54 -16.48 12.75
CA ASP A 212 -20.85 -16.65 13.36
C ASP A 212 -21.52 -15.28 13.58
N SER A 213 -22.79 -15.16 13.22
CA SER A 213 -23.57 -13.92 13.42
C SER A 213 -23.76 -13.60 14.90
N ALA A 214 -23.65 -14.59 15.78
CA ALA A 214 -23.78 -14.42 17.22
C ALA A 214 -22.53 -13.80 17.89
N GLN A 215 -21.39 -13.65 17.20
CA GLN A 215 -20.15 -13.15 17.81
C GLN A 215 -20.33 -11.80 18.55
N PRO A 216 -20.97 -10.76 17.98
CA PRO A 216 -21.19 -9.50 18.69
C PRO A 216 -22.00 -9.69 19.98
N LEU A 217 -22.96 -10.60 19.98
CA LEU A 217 -23.76 -10.93 21.16
C LEU A 217 -22.92 -11.63 22.23
N LEU A 218 -22.05 -12.56 21.83
CA LEU A 218 -21.11 -13.26 22.73
C LEU A 218 -20.07 -12.32 23.34
N GLU A 219 -19.71 -11.26 22.61
CA GLU A 219 -18.81 -10.19 23.08
C GLU A 219 -19.52 -9.17 23.99
N GLY A 220 -20.80 -9.37 24.31
CA GLY A 220 -21.58 -8.51 25.19
C GLY A 220 -22.06 -7.21 24.52
N LEU A 221 -22.02 -7.14 23.19
CA LEU A 221 -22.62 -6.04 22.42
C LEU A 221 -24.14 -6.25 22.30
N ASN A 222 -24.85 -5.18 21.95
CA ASN A 222 -26.29 -5.19 21.71
C ASN A 222 -26.58 -4.99 20.21
N PRO A 223 -26.33 -5.99 19.35
CA PRO A 223 -26.57 -5.86 17.91
C PRO A 223 -28.07 -5.69 17.62
N THR A 224 -28.39 -4.85 16.64
CA THR A 224 -29.77 -4.72 16.14
C THR A 224 -30.04 -5.80 15.08
N PRO A 225 -31.31 -6.11 14.75
CA PRO A 225 -31.64 -7.06 13.67
C PRO A 225 -31.00 -6.72 12.32
N PHE A 226 -30.69 -5.43 12.09
CA PHE A 226 -30.01 -4.98 10.87
C PHE A 226 -28.59 -5.55 10.76
N VAL A 227 -27.88 -5.71 11.88
CA VAL A 227 -26.52 -6.27 11.92
C VAL A 227 -26.53 -7.72 11.44
N GLU A 228 -27.56 -8.50 11.80
CA GLU A 228 -27.69 -9.90 11.34
C GLU A 228 -27.98 -9.98 9.84
N ILE A 229 -28.86 -9.13 9.33
CA ILE A 229 -29.15 -9.04 7.88
C ILE A 229 -27.88 -8.68 7.10
N GLU A 230 -27.13 -7.67 7.57
CA GLU A 230 -25.87 -7.25 6.96
C GLU A 230 -24.81 -8.36 7.01
N PHE A 231 -24.69 -9.06 8.13
CA PHE A 231 -23.80 -10.21 8.27
C PHE A 231 -24.08 -11.28 7.22
N TRP A 232 -25.34 -11.72 7.07
CA TRP A 232 -25.68 -12.78 6.12
C TRP A 232 -25.52 -12.33 4.67
N LYS A 233 -25.84 -11.07 4.36
CA LYS A 233 -25.58 -10.49 3.04
C LYS A 233 -24.09 -10.50 2.71
N ASN A 234 -23.24 -10.01 3.62
CA ASN A 234 -21.80 -9.98 3.43
C ASN A 234 -21.20 -11.38 3.33
N LYS A 235 -21.67 -12.33 4.16
CA LYS A 235 -21.23 -13.73 4.13
C LYS A 235 -21.60 -14.40 2.80
N ALA A 236 -22.82 -14.18 2.31
CA ALA A 236 -23.26 -14.70 1.01
C ALA A 236 -22.42 -14.16 -0.15
N THR A 237 -22.24 -12.83 -0.25
CA THR A 237 -21.40 -12.22 -1.29
C THR A 237 -19.95 -12.69 -1.23
N ASN A 238 -19.40 -12.87 -0.02
CA ASN A 238 -18.04 -13.39 0.13
C ASN A 238 -17.93 -14.85 -0.33
N LEU A 239 -18.88 -15.70 0.04
CA LEU A 239 -18.89 -17.11 -0.38
C LEU A 239 -19.09 -17.27 -1.89
N GLU A 240 -19.94 -16.45 -2.51
CA GLU A 240 -20.11 -16.40 -3.97
C GLU A 240 -18.80 -16.00 -4.66
N CYS A 241 -18.11 -14.98 -4.14
CA CYS A 241 -16.80 -14.56 -4.65
C CYS A 241 -15.73 -15.65 -4.51
N ILE A 242 -15.72 -16.41 -3.40
CA ILE A 242 -14.83 -17.57 -3.23
C ILE A 242 -15.16 -18.66 -4.25
N TYR A 243 -16.44 -18.96 -4.44
CA TYR A 243 -16.91 -19.97 -5.38
C TYR A 243 -16.48 -19.65 -6.82
N GLU A 244 -16.66 -18.41 -7.26
CA GLU A 244 -16.21 -17.94 -8.58
C GLU A 244 -14.69 -18.07 -8.74
N GLN A 245 -13.91 -17.67 -7.73
CA GLN A 245 -12.45 -17.79 -7.78
C GLN A 245 -12.00 -19.25 -7.91
N VAL A 246 -12.62 -20.15 -7.15
CA VAL A 246 -12.32 -21.59 -7.22
C VAL A 246 -12.67 -22.15 -8.59
N LEU A 247 -13.85 -21.83 -9.14
CA LEU A 247 -14.24 -22.25 -10.48
C LEU A 247 -13.26 -21.77 -11.55
N LEU A 248 -12.84 -20.50 -11.48
CA LEU A 248 -11.88 -19.93 -12.42
C LEU A 248 -10.52 -20.65 -12.33
N CYS A 249 -10.05 -20.97 -11.13
CA CYS A 249 -8.78 -21.68 -10.94
C CYS A 249 -8.79 -23.12 -11.48
N PHE A 250 -9.95 -23.79 -11.50
CA PHE A 250 -10.12 -25.15 -12.02
C PHE A 250 -10.55 -25.22 -13.49
N SER A 251 -10.82 -24.06 -14.11
CA SER A 251 -11.19 -23.97 -15.54
C SER A 251 -10.01 -23.60 -16.44
N ILE A 252 -8.82 -23.38 -15.85
CA ILE A 252 -7.53 -23.17 -16.51
C ILE A 252 -6.79 -24.51 -16.51
#